data_AF-A0A1C5JDL7-F1
#
_entry.id   AF-A0A1C5JDL7-F1
#
_cell.length_a   1.000
_cell.length_b   1.000
_cell.length_c   1.000
_cell.angle_alpha   90.00
_cell.angle_beta   90.00
_cell.angle_gamma   90.00
#
_symmetry.space_group_name_H-M   'P 1'
#
loop_
_entity.id
_entity.type
_entity.pdbx_description
1 polymer ?
#
loop_
_entity_poly.entity_id
_entity_poly.type
_entity_poly.pdbx_seq_one_letter_code
_entity_poly.pdbx_strand_id
1 'polypeptide(L)'
;MNDSPIDAYLDRLFDRLAGTGAAGRRALVEAEDHLRSAAAQAVAEGTDRAEAERLAVARFGDATDIAARLRRAHTSTADVLRRAFTGAWLLGAVGLLAIGVSGLLAEALGRLFGPHLVAGDAAGVTYTAARCADFLRLSPGAPTCARAAELHHWGEVVEYRVAAGLLGLLALALYVAVRRRGPLRGPRWAPPAGPLALVATTVFGLAAALLALPVLARAAFGDPAGIGADLSAGVVAAALTVAAAVVGLRRTGTAG
;
A
#
# COMPACT_ATOMS: atom_id res chain seq x y z
N MET A 1 -33.19 20.20 17.38
CA MET A 1 -32.73 18.80 17.33
C MET A 1 -33.91 18.01 16.85
N ASN A 2 -33.78 17.32 15.72
CA ASN A 2 -34.91 16.57 15.16
C ASN A 2 -35.11 15.30 15.98
N ASP A 3 -36.18 15.25 16.77
CA ASP A 3 -36.54 14.13 17.65
C ASP A 3 -37.21 12.94 16.93
N SER A 4 -37.12 12.87 15.59
CA SER A 4 -37.72 11.76 14.82
C SER A 4 -36.78 10.55 14.76
N PRO A 5 -37.23 9.34 15.14
CA PRO A 5 -36.50 8.10 14.92
C PRO A 5 -36.08 7.87 13.47
N ILE A 6 -36.89 8.32 12.49
CA ILE A 6 -36.60 8.21 11.06
C ILE A 6 -35.43 9.11 10.68
N ASP A 7 -35.45 10.39 11.07
CA ASP A 7 -34.38 11.34 10.74
C ASP A 7 -33.03 10.86 11.31
N ALA A 8 -33.02 10.43 12.58
CA ALA A 8 -31.81 9.88 13.20
C ALA A 8 -31.33 8.60 12.50
N TYR A 9 -32.25 7.79 11.95
CA TYR A 9 -31.89 6.63 11.14
C TYR A 9 -31.29 7.03 9.78
N LEU A 10 -31.89 8.01 9.10
CA LEU A 10 -31.43 8.50 7.80
C LEU A 10 -30.07 9.18 7.90
N ASP A 11 -29.78 9.90 8.98
CA ASP A 11 -28.46 10.48 9.23
C ASP A 11 -27.40 9.37 9.34
N ARG A 12 -27.67 8.32 10.15
CA ARG A 12 -26.80 7.15 10.23
C ARG A 12 -26.64 6.47 8.87
N LEU A 13 -27.73 6.29 8.12
CA LEU A 13 -27.67 5.66 6.80
C LEU A 13 -26.88 6.51 5.79
N PHE A 14 -27.05 7.84 5.81
CA PHE A 14 -26.32 8.79 4.98
C PHE A 14 -24.82 8.70 5.22
N ASP A 15 -24.39 8.76 6.49
CA ASP A 15 -22.98 8.63 6.86
C ASP A 15 -22.39 7.30 6.37
N ARG A 16 -23.15 6.21 6.46
CA ARG A 16 -22.71 4.89 5.98
C ARG A 16 -22.74 4.75 4.46
N LEU A 17 -23.57 5.52 3.76
CA LEU A 17 -23.61 5.57 2.28
C LEU A 17 -22.65 6.61 1.70
N ALA A 18 -21.96 7.40 2.52
CA ALA A 18 -20.97 8.37 2.07
C ALA A 18 -19.97 7.73 1.07
N GLY A 19 -19.71 8.43 -0.04
CA GLY A 19 -18.81 7.97 -1.10
C GLY A 19 -19.44 7.08 -2.18
N THR A 20 -20.73 6.71 -2.08
CA THR A 20 -21.46 5.96 -3.12
C THR A 20 -22.07 6.86 -4.22
N GLY A 21 -21.96 8.19 -4.07
CA GLY A 21 -22.33 9.17 -5.09
C GLY A 21 -23.83 9.21 -5.36
N ALA A 22 -24.22 9.29 -6.64
CA ALA A 22 -25.63 9.40 -7.05
C ALA A 22 -26.45 8.17 -6.66
N ALA A 23 -25.85 6.98 -6.61
CA ALA A 23 -26.54 5.76 -6.19
C ALA A 23 -26.95 5.83 -4.71
N GLY A 24 -26.05 6.28 -3.83
CA GLY A 24 -26.37 6.46 -2.41
C GLY A 24 -27.44 7.50 -2.17
N ARG A 25 -27.38 8.64 -2.88
CA ARG A 25 -28.42 9.68 -2.77
C ARG A 25 -29.79 9.14 -3.18
N ARG A 26 -29.86 8.38 -4.28
CA ARG A 26 -31.12 7.74 -4.69
C ARG A 26 -31.62 6.74 -3.66
N ALA A 27 -30.73 5.88 -3.16
CA ALA A 27 -31.07 4.91 -2.14
C ALA A 27 -31.54 5.56 -0.82
N LEU A 28 -30.99 6.73 -0.46
CA LEU A 28 -31.41 7.48 0.72
C LEU A 28 -32.82 8.06 0.56
N VAL A 29 -33.10 8.68 -0.60
CA VAL A 29 -34.45 9.19 -0.92
C VAL A 29 -35.48 8.06 -0.94
N GLU A 30 -35.14 6.93 -1.54
CA GLU A 30 -36.00 5.74 -1.57
C GLU A 30 -36.23 5.17 -0.16
N ALA A 31 -35.17 5.09 0.67
CA ALA A 31 -35.30 4.66 2.05
C ALA A 31 -36.18 5.62 2.89
N GLU A 32 -36.03 6.93 2.71
CA GLU A 32 -36.86 7.94 3.34
C GLU A 32 -38.33 7.76 2.97
N ASP A 33 -38.63 7.65 1.68
CA ASP A 33 -40.01 7.46 1.18
C ASP A 33 -40.65 6.19 1.75
N HIS A 34 -39.91 5.07 1.78
CA HIS A 34 -40.40 3.82 2.36
C HIS A 34 -40.63 3.92 3.88
N LEU A 35 -39.72 4.55 4.62
CA LEU A 35 -39.86 4.73 6.07
C LEU A 35 -41.06 5.63 6.40
N ARG A 36 -41.19 6.76 5.70
CA ARG A 36 -42.32 7.70 5.90
C ARG A 36 -43.66 7.04 5.52
N SER A 37 -43.70 6.29 4.42
CA SER A 37 -44.90 5.56 3.99
C SER A 37 -45.31 4.48 5.01
N ALA A 38 -44.36 3.69 5.51
CA ALA A 38 -44.62 2.67 6.53
C ALA A 38 -45.11 3.27 7.85
N ALA A 39 -44.51 4.39 8.29
CA ALA A 39 -44.96 5.09 9.49
C ALA A 39 -46.37 5.68 9.32
N ALA A 40 -46.66 6.28 8.16
CA ALA A 40 -48.00 6.82 7.86
C ALA A 40 -49.08 5.73 7.89
N GLN A 41 -48.77 4.53 7.38
CA GLN A 41 -49.67 3.38 7.46
C GLN A 41 -49.95 2.98 8.91
N ALA A 42 -48.91 2.83 9.75
CA ALA A 42 -49.09 2.46 11.15
C ALA A 42 -49.89 3.51 11.95
N VAL A 43 -49.74 4.79 11.63
CA VAL A 43 -50.57 5.87 12.19
C VAL A 43 -52.03 5.74 11.76
N ALA A 44 -52.29 5.43 10.49
CA ALA A 44 -53.66 5.18 10.00
C ALA A 44 -54.32 3.98 10.67
N GLU A 45 -53.53 2.99 11.12
CA GLU A 45 -53.96 1.83 11.91
C GLU A 45 -54.14 2.15 13.41
N GLY A 46 -53.92 3.41 13.83
CA GLY A 46 -54.17 3.89 15.19
C GLY A 46 -52.94 3.89 16.11
N THR A 47 -51.74 3.66 15.58
CA THR A 47 -50.49 3.73 16.36
C THR A 47 -50.08 5.19 16.58
N ASP A 48 -49.55 5.51 17.77
CA ASP A 48 -48.93 6.81 18.02
C ASP A 48 -47.78 7.08 17.03
N ARG A 49 -47.62 8.33 16.59
CA ARG A 49 -46.64 8.70 15.55
C ARG A 49 -45.21 8.31 15.91
N ALA A 50 -44.77 8.58 17.14
CA ALA A 50 -43.38 8.29 17.53
C ALA A 50 -43.12 6.78 17.59
N GLU A 51 -44.14 5.99 17.99
CA GLU A 51 -44.06 4.54 17.97
C GLU A 51 -44.13 3.97 16.55
N ALA A 52 -44.97 4.52 15.68
CA ALA A 52 -45.03 4.17 14.26
C ALA A 52 -43.68 4.37 13.55
N GLU A 53 -42.98 5.48 13.84
CA GLU A 53 -41.65 5.76 13.30
C GLU A 53 -40.60 4.75 13.82
N ARG A 54 -40.65 4.38 15.11
CA ARG A 54 -39.77 3.32 15.67
C ARG A 54 -40.03 1.95 15.04
N LEU A 55 -41.30 1.58 14.87
CA LEU A 55 -41.70 0.32 14.23
C LEU A 55 -41.26 0.27 12.77
N ALA A 56 -41.41 1.38 12.02
CA ALA A 56 -40.95 1.49 10.65
C ALA A 56 -39.43 1.25 10.54
N VAL A 57 -38.65 1.92 11.39
CA VAL A 57 -37.19 1.73 11.45
C VAL A 57 -36.82 0.29 11.84
N ALA A 58 -37.47 -0.29 12.86
CA ALA A 58 -37.22 -1.65 13.30
C ALA A 58 -37.50 -2.68 12.20
N ARG A 59 -38.58 -2.47 11.42
CA ARG A 59 -38.94 -3.32 10.29
C ARG A 59 -38.01 -3.16 9.10
N PHE A 60 -37.53 -1.94 8.84
CA PHE A 60 -36.59 -1.64 7.76
C PHE A 60 -35.21 -2.26 8.02
N GLY A 61 -34.82 -2.36 9.29
CA GLY A 61 -33.62 -3.06 9.76
C GLY A 61 -32.41 -2.14 9.96
N ASP A 62 -31.29 -2.73 10.38
CA ASP A 62 -30.10 -1.98 10.76
C ASP A 62 -29.47 -1.20 9.58
N ALA A 63 -29.15 0.08 9.82
CA ALA A 63 -28.58 0.96 8.80
C ALA A 63 -27.22 0.47 8.27
N THR A 64 -26.42 -0.20 9.11
CA THR A 64 -25.13 -0.77 8.70
C THR A 64 -25.32 -1.90 7.72
N ASP A 65 -26.25 -2.81 8.00
CA ASP A 65 -26.56 -3.96 7.16
C ASP A 65 -27.14 -3.53 5.81
N ILE A 66 -28.10 -2.60 5.82
CA ILE A 66 -28.70 -2.04 4.60
C ILE A 66 -27.64 -1.34 3.74
N ALA A 67 -26.82 -0.45 4.34
CA ALA A 67 -25.74 0.21 3.62
C ALA A 67 -24.70 -0.79 3.05
N ALA A 68 -24.40 -1.88 3.77
CA ALA A 68 -23.49 -2.92 3.29
C ALA A 68 -24.08 -3.72 2.11
N ARG A 69 -25.38 -4.04 2.13
CA ARG A 69 -26.07 -4.71 1.01
C ARG A 69 -26.14 -3.82 -0.23
N LEU A 70 -26.54 -2.56 -0.07
CA LEU A 70 -26.61 -1.59 -1.18
C LEU A 70 -25.23 -1.38 -1.83
N ARG A 71 -24.18 -1.23 -1.02
CA ARG A 71 -22.80 -1.11 -1.54
C ARG A 71 -22.38 -2.34 -2.33
N ARG A 72 -22.72 -3.55 -1.87
CA ARG A 72 -22.42 -4.80 -2.59
C ARG A 72 -23.20 -4.88 -3.91
N ALA A 73 -24.49 -4.57 -3.90
CA ALA A 73 -25.33 -4.59 -5.10
C ALA A 73 -24.85 -3.62 -6.19
N HIS A 74 -24.24 -2.50 -5.80
CA HIS A 74 -23.74 -1.48 -6.73
C HIS A 74 -22.23 -1.54 -7.01
N THR A 75 -21.49 -2.50 -6.43
CA THR A 75 -20.07 -2.67 -6.73
C THR A 75 -19.91 -3.66 -7.88
N SER A 76 -19.50 -3.19 -9.04
CA SER A 76 -19.19 -4.07 -10.17
C SER A 76 -17.81 -4.70 -10.04
N THR A 77 -17.62 -5.90 -10.60
CA THR A 77 -16.29 -6.55 -10.71
C THR A 77 -15.27 -5.63 -11.39
N ALA A 78 -15.71 -4.84 -12.39
CA ALA A 78 -14.87 -3.87 -13.06
C ALA A 78 -14.35 -2.77 -12.10
N ASP A 79 -15.15 -2.32 -11.14
CA ASP A 79 -14.70 -1.33 -10.16
C ASP A 79 -13.69 -1.93 -9.17
N VAL A 80 -13.86 -3.19 -8.80
CA VAL A 80 -12.86 -3.91 -7.98
C VAL A 80 -11.53 -4.01 -8.73
N LEU A 81 -11.56 -4.43 -10.00
CA LEU A 81 -10.36 -4.53 -10.83
C LEU A 81 -9.67 -3.18 -11.03
N ARG A 82 -10.43 -2.10 -11.26
CA ARG A 82 -9.89 -0.73 -11.37
C ARG A 82 -9.19 -0.28 -10.10
N ARG A 83 -9.80 -0.51 -8.94
CA ARG A 83 -9.21 -0.16 -7.63
C ARG A 83 -7.97 -1.00 -7.35
N ALA A 84 -8.02 -2.30 -7.63
CA ALA A 84 -6.88 -3.20 -7.49
C ALA A 84 -5.71 -2.76 -8.38
N PHE A 85 -5.98 -2.48 -9.66
CA PHE A 85 -4.98 -1.97 -10.59
C PHE A 85 -4.37 -0.64 -10.12
N THR A 86 -5.19 0.31 -9.67
CA THR A 86 -4.72 1.61 -9.18
C THR A 86 -3.90 1.47 -7.90
N GLY A 87 -4.29 0.57 -7.00
CA GLY A 87 -3.53 0.22 -5.80
C GLY A 87 -2.20 -0.44 -6.15
N ALA A 88 -2.20 -1.43 -7.05
CA ALA A 88 -1.01 -2.14 -7.51
C ALA A 88 -0.03 -1.21 -8.22
N TRP A 89 -0.50 -0.30 -9.08
CA TRP A 89 0.33 0.75 -9.69
C TRP A 89 1.01 1.56 -8.59
N LEU A 90 0.24 2.13 -7.66
CA LEU A 90 0.79 2.98 -6.61
C LEU A 90 1.83 2.25 -5.76
N LEU A 91 1.52 1.04 -5.30
CA LEU A 91 2.45 0.22 -4.51
C LEU A 91 3.68 -0.20 -5.32
N GLY A 92 3.51 -0.57 -6.59
CA GLY A 92 4.62 -0.90 -7.48
C GLY A 92 5.56 0.28 -7.70
N ALA A 93 5.02 1.47 -7.92
CA ALA A 93 5.82 2.69 -8.06
C ALA A 93 6.59 3.04 -6.77
N VAL A 94 5.93 2.92 -5.61
CA VAL A 94 6.58 3.12 -4.30
C VAL A 94 7.64 2.06 -4.03
N GLY A 95 7.37 0.79 -4.36
CA GLY A 95 8.33 -0.30 -4.19
C GLY A 95 9.57 -0.13 -5.07
N LEU A 96 9.39 0.24 -6.35
CA LEU A 96 10.50 0.57 -7.25
C LEU A 96 11.32 1.77 -6.73
N LEU A 97 10.65 2.81 -6.24
CA LEU A 97 11.32 3.95 -5.61
C LEU A 97 12.12 3.53 -4.37
N ALA A 98 11.56 2.64 -3.54
CA ALA A 98 12.22 2.07 -2.37
C ALA A 98 13.51 1.31 -2.76
N ILE A 99 13.43 0.50 -3.82
CA ILE A 99 14.60 -0.18 -4.38
C ILE A 99 15.66 0.85 -4.78
N GLY A 100 15.27 1.94 -5.45
CA GLY A 100 16.14 3.07 -5.76
C GLY A 100 16.84 3.68 -4.55
N VAL A 101 16.06 4.03 -3.51
CA VAL A 101 16.59 4.58 -2.26
C VAL A 101 17.56 3.60 -1.60
N SER A 102 17.27 2.30 -1.64
CA SER A 102 18.18 1.28 -1.12
C SER A 102 19.48 1.17 -1.93
N GLY A 103 19.45 1.47 -3.24
CA GLY A 103 20.65 1.58 -4.08
C GLY A 103 21.53 2.75 -3.66
N LEU A 104 20.93 3.92 -3.38
CA LEU A 104 21.67 5.08 -2.86
C LEU A 104 22.28 4.82 -1.47
N LEU A 105 21.57 4.07 -0.62
CA LEU A 105 22.10 3.66 0.68
C LEU A 105 23.23 2.63 0.52
N ALA A 106 23.10 1.67 -0.40
CA ALA A 106 24.17 0.73 -0.74
C ALA A 106 25.41 1.45 -1.29
N GLU A 107 25.24 2.47 -2.13
CA GLU A 107 26.32 3.33 -2.60
C GLU A 107 27.05 4.00 -1.44
N ALA A 108 26.31 4.59 -0.49
CA ALA A 108 26.88 5.22 0.69
C ALA A 108 27.67 4.21 1.54
N LEU A 109 27.10 3.02 1.79
CA LEU A 109 27.79 1.96 2.52
C LEU A 109 29.08 1.52 1.80
N GLY A 110 29.04 1.35 0.48
CA GLY A 110 30.20 0.96 -0.32
C GLY A 110 31.31 2.00 -0.29
N ARG A 111 30.97 3.29 -0.28
CA ARG A 111 31.94 4.39 -0.15
C ARG A 111 32.55 4.49 1.25
N LEU A 112 31.75 4.28 2.29
CA LEU A 112 32.17 4.46 3.69
C LEU A 112 32.93 3.26 4.26
N PHE A 113 32.49 2.05 3.91
CA PHE A 113 32.98 0.80 4.49
C PHE A 113 33.63 -0.13 3.45
N GLY A 114 33.64 0.27 2.18
CA GLY A 114 34.19 -0.49 1.07
C GLY A 114 33.15 -1.37 0.36
N PRO A 115 33.36 -1.68 -0.94
CA PRO A 115 32.43 -2.49 -1.73
C PRO A 115 32.37 -3.95 -1.25
N HIS A 116 33.37 -4.44 -0.52
CA HIS A 116 33.32 -5.75 0.14
C HIS A 116 32.10 -5.89 1.06
N LEU A 117 31.78 -4.84 1.83
CA LEU A 117 30.59 -4.84 2.70
C LEU A 117 29.30 -5.01 1.88
N VAL A 118 29.21 -4.40 0.71
CA VAL A 118 27.98 -4.34 -0.08
C VAL A 118 27.82 -5.52 -1.02
N ALA A 119 28.91 -5.96 -1.63
CA ALA A 119 28.91 -6.92 -2.73
C ALA A 119 30.10 -7.90 -2.68
N GLY A 120 30.70 -8.09 -1.50
CA GLY A 120 31.69 -9.12 -1.26
C GLY A 120 31.09 -10.51 -1.41
N ASP A 121 31.88 -11.41 -2.00
CA ASP A 121 31.51 -12.82 -2.14
C ASP A 121 31.67 -13.56 -0.81
N ALA A 122 30.93 -14.67 -0.68
CA ALA A 122 31.10 -15.58 0.45
C ALA A 122 32.54 -16.14 0.52
N ALA A 123 32.99 -16.48 1.72
CA ALA A 123 34.28 -17.10 1.94
C ALA A 123 34.47 -18.36 1.08
N GLY A 124 35.63 -18.48 0.43
CA GLY A 124 35.98 -19.63 -0.41
C GLY A 124 35.57 -19.51 -1.88
N VAL A 125 34.87 -18.44 -2.28
CA VAL A 125 34.60 -18.18 -3.70
C VAL A 125 35.90 -17.88 -4.45
N THR A 126 36.14 -18.61 -5.53
CA THR A 126 37.31 -18.44 -6.41
C THR A 126 36.87 -18.25 -7.86
N TYR A 127 37.65 -17.47 -8.61
CA TYR A 127 37.37 -17.15 -10.01
C TYR A 127 38.21 -17.97 -10.97
N THR A 128 37.63 -18.35 -12.10
CA THR A 128 38.40 -18.91 -13.22
C THR A 128 39.33 -17.84 -13.80
N ALA A 129 40.42 -18.26 -14.45
CA ALA A 129 41.37 -17.32 -15.06
C ALA A 129 40.70 -16.39 -16.08
N ALA A 130 39.76 -16.91 -16.88
CA ALA A 130 39.01 -16.11 -17.86
C ALA A 130 38.12 -15.06 -17.19
N ARG A 131 37.34 -15.44 -16.17
CA ARG A 131 36.47 -14.50 -15.44
C ARG A 131 37.30 -13.45 -14.70
N CYS A 132 38.46 -13.85 -14.20
CA CYS A 132 39.39 -12.95 -13.55
C CYS A 132 39.96 -11.88 -14.50
N ALA A 133 40.36 -12.29 -15.70
CA ALA A 133 40.82 -11.38 -16.74
C ALA A 133 39.73 -10.37 -17.13
N ASP A 134 38.47 -10.80 -17.18
CA ASP A 134 37.33 -9.90 -17.43
C ASP A 134 37.16 -8.84 -16.34
N PHE A 135 37.18 -9.24 -15.06
CA PHE A 135 37.05 -8.28 -13.95
C PHE A 135 38.23 -7.29 -13.91
N LEU A 136 39.46 -7.76 -14.09
CA LEU A 136 40.64 -6.88 -14.14
C LEU A 136 40.60 -5.93 -15.34
N ARG A 137 40.04 -6.35 -16.47
CA ARG A 137 39.80 -5.47 -17.63
C ARG A 137 38.79 -4.36 -17.31
N LEU A 138 37.72 -4.67 -16.57
CA LEU A 138 36.69 -3.71 -16.16
C LEU A 138 37.16 -2.81 -14.99
N SER A 139 38.12 -3.28 -14.19
CA SER A 139 38.69 -2.55 -13.05
C SER A 139 40.23 -2.60 -13.06
N PRO A 140 40.91 -1.89 -13.98
CA PRO A 140 42.37 -1.99 -14.16
C PRO A 140 43.20 -1.59 -12.93
N GLY A 141 42.62 -0.77 -12.04
CA GLY A 141 43.27 -0.34 -10.80
C GLY A 141 43.09 -1.29 -9.62
N ALA A 142 42.37 -2.41 -9.79
CA ALA A 142 42.16 -3.37 -8.71
C ALA A 142 43.42 -4.23 -8.50
N PRO A 143 43.93 -4.36 -7.26
CA PRO A 143 45.16 -5.10 -6.97
C PRO A 143 44.98 -6.63 -7.05
N THR A 144 43.73 -7.11 -6.94
CA THR A 144 43.41 -8.54 -6.96
C THR A 144 42.13 -8.79 -7.74
N CYS A 145 41.98 -10.04 -8.17
CA CYS A 145 40.79 -10.52 -8.84
C CYS A 145 39.51 -10.34 -8.03
N ALA A 146 39.55 -10.76 -6.75
CA ALA A 146 38.41 -10.63 -5.84
C ALA A 146 38.02 -9.17 -5.65
N ARG A 147 39.01 -8.27 -5.54
CA ARG A 147 38.75 -6.85 -5.42
C ARG A 147 38.11 -6.26 -6.69
N ALA A 148 38.55 -6.70 -7.86
CA ALA A 148 37.95 -6.29 -9.13
C ALA A 148 36.48 -6.75 -9.23
N ALA A 149 36.19 -7.98 -8.79
CA ALA A 149 34.84 -8.52 -8.74
C ALA A 149 33.94 -7.74 -7.77
N GLU A 150 34.40 -7.45 -6.55
CA GLU A 150 33.67 -6.63 -5.58
C GLU A 150 33.26 -5.26 -6.13
N LEU A 151 34.20 -4.57 -6.79
CA LEU A 151 33.94 -3.27 -7.40
C LEU A 151 32.88 -3.37 -8.50
N HIS A 152 32.96 -4.41 -9.32
CA HIS A 152 32.00 -4.66 -10.38
C HIS A 152 30.60 -4.96 -9.82
N HIS A 153 30.49 -5.93 -8.92
CA HIS A 153 29.20 -6.32 -8.32
C HIS A 153 28.58 -5.17 -7.51
N TRP A 154 29.39 -4.38 -6.81
CA TRP A 154 28.92 -3.17 -6.12
C TRP A 154 28.29 -2.18 -7.11
N GLY A 155 28.96 -1.93 -8.23
CA GLY A 155 28.43 -1.11 -9.32
C GLY A 155 27.09 -1.63 -9.82
N GLU A 156 26.97 -2.93 -10.10
CA GLU A 156 25.72 -3.55 -10.54
C GLU A 156 24.58 -3.41 -9.53
N VAL A 157 24.85 -3.66 -8.24
CA VAL A 157 23.87 -3.50 -7.15
C VAL A 157 23.33 -2.07 -7.14
N VAL A 158 24.20 -1.08 -7.25
CA VAL A 158 23.80 0.33 -7.21
C VAL A 158 23.08 0.73 -8.49
N GLU A 159 23.63 0.40 -9.65
CA GLU A 159 23.10 0.79 -10.96
C GLU A 159 21.69 0.22 -11.18
N TYR A 160 21.49 -1.08 -11.00
CA TYR A 160 20.19 -1.71 -11.20
C TYR A 160 19.13 -1.17 -10.22
N ARG A 161 19.52 -0.91 -8.97
CA ARG A 161 18.62 -0.34 -7.97
C ARG A 161 18.24 1.10 -8.31
N VAL A 162 19.21 1.94 -8.66
CA VAL A 162 18.96 3.34 -9.07
C VAL A 162 18.07 3.39 -10.31
N ALA A 163 18.33 2.53 -11.31
CA ALA A 163 17.49 2.41 -12.50
C ALA A 163 16.04 2.05 -12.14
N ALA A 164 15.84 1.07 -11.24
CA ALA A 164 14.51 0.74 -10.71
C ALA A 164 13.86 1.95 -10.01
N GLY A 165 14.64 2.72 -9.23
CA GLY A 165 14.20 3.97 -8.61
C GLY A 165 13.68 5.00 -9.61
N LEU A 166 14.42 5.23 -10.70
CA LEU A 166 14.02 6.14 -11.77
C LEU A 166 12.72 5.68 -12.45
N LEU A 167 12.57 4.38 -12.71
CA LEU A 167 11.32 3.81 -13.22
C LEU A 167 10.17 4.02 -12.23
N GLY A 168 10.41 3.86 -10.92
CA GLY A 168 9.45 4.16 -9.87
C GLY A 168 9.01 5.62 -9.85
N LEU A 169 9.95 6.56 -10.00
CA LEU A 169 9.66 8.00 -10.10
C LEU A 169 8.81 8.32 -11.33
N LEU A 170 9.15 7.76 -12.50
CA LEU A 170 8.38 7.94 -13.73
C LEU A 170 6.96 7.37 -13.58
N ALA A 171 6.82 6.16 -13.03
CA ALA A 171 5.54 5.53 -12.78
C ALA A 171 4.68 6.35 -11.79
N LEU A 172 5.29 6.91 -10.74
CA LEU A 172 4.60 7.76 -9.77
C LEU A 172 4.22 9.12 -10.36
N ALA A 173 5.09 9.73 -11.15
CA ALA A 173 4.80 10.98 -11.85
C ALA A 173 3.62 10.82 -12.82
N LEU A 174 3.61 9.72 -13.59
CA LEU A 174 2.50 9.37 -14.47
C LEU A 174 1.22 9.12 -13.66
N TYR A 175 1.30 8.35 -12.57
CA TYR A 175 0.17 8.13 -11.67
C TYR A 175 -0.43 9.45 -11.18
N VAL A 176 0.40 10.37 -10.69
CA VAL A 176 -0.02 11.69 -10.20
C VAL A 176 -0.60 12.53 -11.33
N ALA A 177 -0.01 12.53 -12.52
CA ALA A 177 -0.51 13.27 -13.68
C ALA A 177 -1.90 12.76 -14.12
N VAL A 178 -2.07 11.45 -14.26
CA VAL A 178 -3.35 10.81 -14.61
C VAL A 178 -4.37 11.04 -13.51
N ARG A 179 -3.97 10.99 -12.23
CA ARG A 179 -4.86 11.30 -11.11
C ARG A 179 -5.27 12.76 -11.06
N ARG A 180 -4.38 13.70 -11.37
CA ARG A 180 -4.68 15.13 -11.34
C ARG A 180 -5.63 15.55 -12.47
N ARG A 181 -5.51 14.94 -13.66
CA ARG A 181 -6.24 15.37 -14.86
C ARG A 181 -7.33 14.40 -15.33
N GLY A 182 -7.46 13.23 -14.69
CA GLY A 182 -8.21 12.13 -15.27
C GLY A 182 -9.03 11.30 -14.28
N PRO A 183 -9.44 10.09 -14.70
CA PRO A 183 -10.49 9.31 -14.03
C PRO A 183 -10.07 8.74 -12.67
N LEU A 184 -8.77 8.69 -12.34
CA LEU A 184 -8.27 8.11 -11.10
C LEU A 184 -8.66 8.91 -9.84
N ARG A 185 -9.16 10.13 -9.98
CA ARG A 185 -9.74 10.91 -8.87
C ARG A 185 -11.07 10.36 -8.38
N GLY A 186 -11.81 9.64 -9.22
CA GLY A 186 -13.15 9.17 -8.90
C GLY A 186 -13.16 8.03 -7.87
N PRO A 187 -14.25 7.87 -7.10
CA PRO A 187 -14.39 6.81 -6.10
C PRO A 187 -14.37 5.39 -6.68
N ARG A 188 -14.56 5.24 -8.00
CA ARG A 188 -14.44 3.96 -8.73
C ARG A 188 -12.99 3.52 -8.95
N TRP A 189 -12.03 4.44 -8.88
CA TRP A 189 -10.61 4.17 -9.12
C TRP A 189 -9.77 4.32 -7.86
N ALA A 190 -10.20 5.14 -6.90
CA ALA A 190 -9.49 5.31 -5.64
C ALA A 190 -9.47 3.99 -4.84
N PRO A 191 -8.28 3.40 -4.58
CA PRO A 191 -8.20 2.20 -3.75
C PRO A 191 -8.58 2.54 -2.30
N PRO A 192 -9.28 1.63 -1.61
CA PRO A 192 -9.65 1.85 -0.22
C PRO A 192 -8.40 1.90 0.66
N ALA A 193 -8.34 2.92 1.52
CA ALA A 193 -7.16 3.25 2.32
C ALA A 193 -6.69 2.12 3.24
N GLY A 194 -7.62 1.48 3.96
CA GLY A 194 -7.32 0.41 4.91
C GLY A 194 -6.66 -0.80 4.24
N PRO A 195 -7.31 -1.45 3.26
CA PRO A 195 -6.72 -2.56 2.53
C PRO A 195 -5.38 -2.22 1.87
N LEU A 196 -5.25 -1.02 1.29
CA LEU A 196 -3.98 -0.59 0.70
C LEU A 196 -2.86 -0.49 1.74
N ALA A 197 -3.13 0.10 2.90
CA ALA A 197 -2.17 0.21 4.01
C ALA A 197 -1.81 -1.17 4.57
N LEU A 198 -2.78 -2.08 4.71
CA LEU A 198 -2.54 -3.45 5.13
C LEU A 198 -1.61 -4.17 4.15
N VAL A 199 -1.92 -4.15 2.84
CA VAL A 199 -1.08 -4.79 1.82
C VAL A 199 0.34 -4.20 1.83
N ALA A 200 0.47 -2.87 1.90
CA ALA A 200 1.78 -2.22 1.99
C ALA A 200 2.56 -2.69 3.23
N THR A 201 1.92 -2.68 4.40
CA THR A 201 2.53 -3.11 5.68
C THR A 201 2.98 -4.57 5.59
N THR A 202 2.15 -5.45 5.04
CA THR A 202 2.48 -6.88 4.90
C THR A 202 3.62 -7.10 3.92
N VAL A 203 3.57 -6.49 2.73
CA VAL A 203 4.59 -6.69 1.69
C VAL A 203 5.94 -6.15 2.13
N PHE A 204 5.99 -4.90 2.60
CA PHE A 204 7.25 -4.31 3.06
C PHE A 204 7.74 -4.94 4.38
N GLY A 205 6.82 -5.35 5.25
CA GLY A 205 7.18 -6.01 6.51
C GLY A 205 7.80 -7.38 6.28
N LEU A 206 7.22 -8.16 5.37
CA LEU A 206 7.77 -9.44 4.94
C LEU A 206 9.13 -9.25 4.27
N ALA A 207 9.26 -8.26 3.37
CA ALA A 207 10.54 -7.95 2.74
C ALA A 207 11.62 -7.58 3.78
N ALA A 208 11.30 -6.72 4.74
CA ALA A 208 12.21 -6.35 5.82
C ALA A 208 12.63 -7.56 6.66
N ALA A 209 11.69 -8.44 7.03
CA ALA A 209 11.98 -9.65 7.78
C ALA A 209 12.88 -10.62 7.00
N LEU A 210 12.56 -10.89 5.73
CA LEU A 210 13.34 -11.79 4.89
C LEU A 210 14.76 -11.27 4.62
N LEU A 211 14.93 -9.95 4.45
CA LEU A 211 16.24 -9.32 4.26
C LEU A 211 17.04 -9.23 5.55
N ALA A 212 16.39 -9.19 6.73
CA ALA A 212 17.08 -9.21 8.02
C ALA A 212 17.70 -10.57 8.34
N LEU A 213 17.10 -11.69 7.88
CA LEU A 213 17.62 -13.04 8.14
C LEU A 213 19.08 -13.23 7.68
N PRO A 214 19.46 -12.98 6.42
CA PRO A 214 20.84 -13.16 5.97
C PRO A 214 21.79 -12.14 6.63
N VAL A 215 21.31 -10.93 6.98
CA VAL A 215 22.09 -9.94 7.73
C VAL A 215 22.45 -10.47 9.12
N LEU A 216 21.47 -10.97 9.87
CA LEU A 216 21.67 -11.52 11.20
C LEU A 216 22.56 -12.77 11.18
N ALA A 217 22.34 -13.67 10.21
CA ALA A 217 23.16 -14.86 10.05
C ALA A 217 24.62 -14.51 9.81
N ARG A 218 24.90 -13.64 8.83
CA ARG A 218 26.26 -13.20 8.51
C ARG A 218 26.95 -12.48 9.66
N ALA A 219 26.23 -11.59 10.35
CA ALA A 219 26.73 -10.91 11.54
C ALA A 219 27.08 -11.90 12.67
N ALA A 220 26.26 -12.94 12.90
CA ALA A 220 26.49 -13.95 13.92
C ALA A 220 27.73 -14.83 13.62
N PHE A 221 28.07 -15.04 12.34
CA PHE A 221 29.25 -15.79 11.93
C PHE A 221 30.48 -14.92 11.63
N GLY A 222 30.37 -13.60 11.82
CA GLY A 222 31.49 -12.66 11.64
C GLY A 222 31.91 -12.44 10.18
N ASP A 223 31.02 -12.69 9.22
CA ASP A 223 31.28 -12.48 7.78
C ASP A 223 30.56 -11.22 7.29
N PRO A 224 31.24 -10.07 7.12
CA PRO A 224 30.60 -8.85 6.65
C PRO A 224 30.38 -8.83 5.14
N ALA A 225 30.83 -9.84 4.38
CA ALA A 225 30.78 -9.82 2.93
C ALA A 225 29.33 -9.76 2.42
N GLY A 226 29.03 -8.77 1.58
CA GLY A 226 27.74 -8.62 0.92
C GLY A 226 26.56 -8.19 1.82
N ILE A 227 26.76 -8.07 3.14
CA ILE A 227 25.70 -7.75 4.11
C ILE A 227 25.04 -6.39 3.83
N GLY A 228 25.79 -5.44 3.26
CA GLY A 228 25.35 -4.08 2.98
C GLY A 228 24.24 -4.01 1.93
N ALA A 229 24.20 -4.93 0.97
CA ALA A 229 23.11 -4.99 -0.02
C ALA A 229 21.78 -5.37 0.64
N ASP A 230 21.77 -6.37 1.52
CA ASP A 230 20.58 -6.82 2.24
C ASP A 230 20.18 -5.80 3.32
N LEU A 231 21.15 -5.25 4.06
CA LEU A 231 20.94 -4.24 5.10
C LEU A 231 20.28 -2.98 4.54
N SER A 232 20.82 -2.44 3.44
CA SER A 232 20.28 -1.23 2.80
C SER A 232 18.83 -1.41 2.35
N ALA A 233 18.49 -2.56 1.75
CA ALA A 233 17.13 -2.86 1.33
C ALA A 233 16.20 -3.11 2.53
N GLY A 234 16.68 -3.84 3.54
CA GLY A 234 15.94 -4.14 4.76
C GLY A 234 15.57 -2.90 5.56
N VAL A 235 16.50 -1.96 5.73
CA VAL A 235 16.25 -0.67 6.41
C VAL A 235 15.17 0.15 5.71
N VAL A 236 15.24 0.25 4.38
CA VAL A 236 14.24 0.99 3.60
C VAL A 236 12.86 0.31 3.68
N ALA A 237 12.82 -1.03 3.56
CA ALA A 237 11.59 -1.80 3.70
C ALA A 237 10.96 -1.66 5.10
N ALA A 238 11.78 -1.68 6.16
CA ALA A 238 11.31 -1.48 7.53
C ALA A 238 10.71 -0.08 7.72
N ALA A 239 11.36 0.96 7.19
CA ALA A 239 10.84 2.33 7.24
C ALA A 239 9.48 2.45 6.53
N LEU A 240 9.31 1.82 5.37
CA LEU A 240 8.04 1.80 4.65
C LEU A 240 6.95 1.02 5.36
N THR A 241 7.29 -0.08 6.02
CA THR A 241 6.38 -0.85 6.88
C THR A 241 5.81 0.03 7.98
N VAL A 242 6.67 0.76 8.70
CA VAL A 242 6.26 1.69 9.77
C VAL A 242 5.39 2.81 9.21
N ALA A 243 5.80 3.42 8.10
CA ALA A 243 5.03 4.49 7.46
C ALA A 243 3.63 4.01 7.03
N ALA A 244 3.53 2.83 6.43
CA ALA A 244 2.26 2.22 6.02
C ALA A 244 1.35 1.91 7.22
N ALA A 245 1.91 1.34 8.29
CA ALA A 245 1.17 1.04 9.51
C ALA A 245 0.62 2.33 10.16
N VAL A 246 1.44 3.38 10.28
CA VAL A 246 1.01 4.68 10.83
C VAL A 246 -0.11 5.30 9.99
N VAL A 247 0.00 5.27 8.66
CA VAL A 247 -1.05 5.76 7.76
C VAL A 247 -2.34 4.95 7.91
N GLY A 248 -2.23 3.63 8.07
CA GLY A 248 -3.37 2.74 8.35
C GLY A 248 -4.09 3.11 9.64
N LEU A 249 -3.34 3.19 10.75
CA LEU A 249 -3.88 3.50 12.08
C LEU A 249 -4.54 4.88 12.16
N ARG A 250 -3.94 5.90 11.53
CA ARG A 250 -4.53 7.26 11.51
C ARG A 250 -5.87 7.30 10.79
N ARG A 251 -6.09 6.46 9.79
CA ARG A 251 -7.34 6.44 9.02
C ARG A 251 -8.43 5.59 9.65
N THR A 252 -8.06 4.64 10.51
CA THR A 252 -9.04 3.89 11.33
C THR A 252 -9.46 4.67 12.57
N GLY A 253 -8.56 5.48 13.16
CA GLY A 253 -8.87 6.29 14.34
C GLY A 253 -9.78 7.50 14.09
N THR A 254 -9.88 7.98 12.84
CA THR A 254 -10.81 9.07 12.45
C THR A 254 -12.21 8.58 12.08
N ALA A 255 -12.51 7.29 12.24
CA ALA A 255 -13.79 6.68 11.87
C ALA A 255 -14.63 6.25 13.09
N GLY A 256 -14.24 6.69 14.30
CA GLY A 256 -14.93 6.43 15.56
C GLY A 256 -15.56 7.70 16.13
#